data_AF-A0A1E1WEH7-F1
#
_entry.id   AF-A0A1E1WEH7-F1
#
_cell.length_a   1.000
_cell.length_b   1.000
_cell.length_c   1.000
_cell.angle_alpha   90.00
_cell.angle_beta   90.00
_cell.angle_gamma   90.00
#
_symmetry.space_group_name_H-M   'P 1'
#
loop_
_entity.id
_entity.type
_entity.pdbx_description
1 polymer ?
#
loop_
_entity_poly.entity_id
_entity_poly.type
_entity_poly.pdbx_seq_one_letter_code
_entity_poly.pdbx_strand_id
1 'polypeptide(L)'
;DGESISKVVRLTQGNIVSSAVDIVKTLEAYNFKPVVAISAVDDSESEHLNLVAVTQTGARLYFSTGSGDANQSGSQRPQYLTLLHVRMPPGFTSNASVLKPKHVHSAVYENGSLVMVCSGSGGEAETLWCLSRVMP
;
A
#
# COMPACT_ATOMS: atom_id res chain seq x y z
N ASP A 1 -23.05 17.07 -0.59
CA ASP A 1 -24.47 16.71 -0.75
C ASP A 1 -24.66 15.20 -0.87
N GLY A 2 -23.67 14.44 -1.36
CA GLY A 2 -23.77 12.98 -1.47
C GLY A 2 -24.75 12.50 -2.55
N GLU A 3 -25.29 13.42 -3.35
CA GLU A 3 -26.36 13.15 -4.32
C GLU A 3 -25.92 12.27 -5.50
N SER A 4 -24.61 12.13 -5.74
CA SER A 4 -24.12 11.24 -6.78
C SER A 4 -22.79 10.60 -6.41
N ILE A 5 -22.63 9.34 -6.83
CA ILE A 5 -21.37 8.61 -6.83
C ILE A 5 -21.02 8.38 -8.29
N SER A 6 -19.85 8.86 -8.71
CA SER A 6 -19.30 8.50 -10.02
C SER A 6 -17.83 8.18 -9.94
N LYS A 7 -17.40 7.26 -10.80
CA LYS A 7 -16.03 6.82 -10.87
C LYS A 7 -15.12 7.96 -11.34
N VAL A 8 -14.04 8.20 -10.60
CA VAL A 8 -12.99 9.16 -10.97
C VAL A 8 -11.85 8.44 -11.67
N VAL A 9 -11.25 7.46 -11.00
CA VAL A 9 -10.02 6.78 -11.43
C VAL A 9 -10.13 5.28 -11.21
N ARG A 10 -9.38 4.50 -11.99
CA ARG A 10 -9.18 3.07 -11.79
C ARG A 10 -7.73 2.73 -12.10
N LEU A 11 -7.10 2.00 -11.19
CA LEU A 11 -5.82 1.36 -11.43
C LEU A 11 -6.05 -0.14 -11.56
N THR A 12 -5.52 -0.74 -12.62
CA THR A 12 -5.44 -2.20 -12.74
C THR A 12 -4.19 -2.70 -12.02
N GLN A 13 -4.14 -4.01 -11.71
CA GLN A 13 -2.92 -4.61 -11.19
C GLN A 13 -1.72 -4.38 -12.11
N GLY A 14 -1.91 -4.39 -13.43
CA GLY A 14 -0.85 -4.07 -14.40
C GLY A 14 -0.33 -2.64 -14.24
N ASN A 15 -1.22 -1.66 -14.07
CA ASN A 15 -0.82 -0.27 -13.82
C ASN A 15 -0.02 -0.16 -12.51
N ILE A 16 -0.51 -0.78 -11.43
CA ILE A 16 0.15 -0.75 -10.12
C ILE A 16 1.55 -1.38 -10.18
N VAL A 17 1.66 -2.57 -10.80
CA VAL A 17 2.92 -3.30 -10.92
C VAL A 17 3.93 -2.51 -11.77
N SER A 18 3.49 -1.92 -12.88
CA SER A 18 4.37 -1.07 -13.72
C SER A 18 4.94 0.08 -12.91
N SER A 19 4.08 0.87 -12.26
CA SER A 19 4.53 2.01 -11.44
C SER A 19 5.44 1.58 -10.28
N ALA A 20 5.16 0.43 -9.65
CA ALA A 20 5.98 -0.07 -8.55
C ALA A 20 7.38 -0.52 -8.99
N VAL A 21 7.49 -1.18 -10.15
CA VAL A 21 8.78 -1.58 -10.74
C VAL A 21 9.59 -0.35 -11.17
N ASP A 22 8.94 0.68 -11.68
CA ASP A 22 9.61 1.94 -12.05
C ASP A 22 10.25 2.62 -10.83
N ILE A 23 9.60 2.54 -9.66
CA ILE A 23 10.11 3.06 -8.38
C ILE A 23 11.18 2.13 -7.80
N VAL A 24 10.94 0.82 -7.76
CA VAL A 24 11.81 -0.19 -7.13
C VAL A 24 12.43 -1.11 -8.18
N LYS A 25 13.41 -0.56 -8.90
CA LYS A 25 14.04 -1.20 -10.07
C LYS A 25 14.80 -2.50 -9.78
N THR A 26 15.10 -2.77 -8.51
CA THR A 26 15.93 -3.92 -8.09
C THR A 26 15.12 -5.17 -7.77
N LEU A 27 13.78 -5.10 -7.78
CA LEU A 27 12.91 -6.20 -7.40
C LEU A 27 12.01 -6.63 -8.55
N GLU A 28 11.67 -7.91 -8.54
CA GLU A 28 10.81 -8.50 -9.56
C GLU A 28 9.35 -8.08 -9.38
N ALA A 29 8.64 -7.98 -10.51
CA ALA A 29 7.24 -7.57 -10.60
C ALA A 29 6.27 -8.40 -9.74
N TYR A 30 6.59 -9.68 -9.45
CA TYR A 30 5.74 -10.52 -8.61
C TYR A 30 5.61 -9.99 -7.17
N ASN A 31 6.58 -9.20 -6.70
CA ASN A 31 6.55 -8.64 -5.36
C ASN A 31 5.43 -7.61 -5.17
N PHE A 32 4.90 -7.05 -6.25
CA PHE A 32 3.90 -5.98 -6.21
C PHE A 32 2.48 -6.48 -6.52
N LYS A 33 2.24 -7.80 -6.46
CA LYS A 33 0.94 -8.41 -6.76
C LYS A 33 0.70 -9.74 -6.01
N PRO A 34 -0.57 -10.18 -5.88
CA PRO A 34 -1.77 -9.37 -5.97
C PRO A 34 -1.86 -8.39 -4.79
N VAL A 35 -2.72 -7.37 -4.91
CA VAL A 35 -3.15 -6.55 -3.76
C VAL A 35 -4.14 -7.37 -2.94
N VAL A 36 -3.92 -7.45 -1.63
CA VAL A 36 -4.71 -8.26 -0.68
C VAL A 36 -5.49 -7.41 0.32
N ALA A 37 -5.06 -6.18 0.56
CA ALA A 37 -5.77 -5.23 1.41
C ALA A 37 -5.59 -3.79 0.93
N ILE A 38 -6.57 -2.94 1.23
CA ILE A 38 -6.56 -1.50 0.97
C ILE A 38 -7.08 -0.80 2.22
N SER A 39 -6.40 0.27 2.62
CA SER A 39 -6.79 1.12 3.75
C SER A 39 -6.66 2.59 3.35
N ALA A 40 -7.64 3.40 3.76
CA ALA A 40 -7.52 4.85 3.63
C ALA A 40 -6.45 5.36 4.61
N VAL A 41 -5.79 6.46 4.23
CA VAL A 41 -4.92 7.22 5.12
C VAL A 41 -5.66 8.48 5.49
N ASP A 42 -5.80 8.69 6.79
CA ASP A 42 -6.48 9.87 7.32
C ASP A 42 -5.57 11.10 7.21
N ASP A 43 -6.17 12.28 7.05
CA ASP A 43 -5.44 13.55 6.96
C ASP A 43 -4.60 13.82 8.22
N SER A 44 -5.07 13.35 9.38
CA SER A 44 -4.31 13.40 10.64
C SER A 44 -3.02 12.57 10.63
N GLU A 45 -2.93 11.56 9.75
CA GLU A 45 -1.71 10.76 9.55
C GLU A 45 -0.80 11.40 8.48
N SER A 46 -1.38 11.90 7.38
CA SER A 46 -0.64 12.55 6.30
C SER A 46 -1.53 13.39 5.37
N GLU A 47 -1.12 14.64 5.12
CA GLU A 47 -1.74 15.53 4.12
C GLU A 47 -1.47 15.12 2.66
N HIS A 48 -0.51 14.20 2.42
CA HIS A 48 -0.04 13.85 1.08
C HIS A 48 -0.39 12.42 0.66
N LEU A 49 -0.59 11.54 1.64
CA LEU A 49 -0.92 10.14 1.40
C LEU A 49 -2.38 9.92 1.76
N ASN A 50 -3.11 9.22 0.90
CA ASN A 50 -4.56 9.05 1.07
C ASN A 50 -4.98 7.57 1.07
N LEU A 51 -4.10 6.67 0.60
CA LEU A 51 -4.39 5.26 0.51
C LEU A 51 -3.12 4.42 0.61
N VAL A 52 -3.18 3.34 1.37
CA VAL A 52 -2.18 2.27 1.38
C VAL A 52 -2.80 0.99 0.84
N ALA A 53 -2.15 0.38 -0.14
CA ALA A 53 -2.45 -0.98 -0.55
C ALA A 53 -1.35 -1.93 -0.08
N VAL A 54 -1.73 -3.11 0.37
CA VAL A 54 -0.80 -4.17 0.80
C VAL A 54 -0.87 -5.32 -0.20
N THR A 55 0.28 -5.84 -0.60
CA THR A 55 0.38 -6.98 -1.53
C THR A 55 0.55 -8.31 -0.79
N GLN A 56 0.40 -9.41 -1.51
CA GLN A 56 0.61 -10.76 -0.96
C GLN A 56 2.03 -11.01 -0.42
N THR A 57 3.02 -10.22 -0.87
CA THR A 57 4.39 -10.30 -0.34
C THR A 57 4.61 -9.37 0.87
N GLY A 58 3.59 -8.63 1.27
CA GLY A 58 3.66 -7.63 2.34
C GLY A 58 4.21 -6.27 1.90
N ALA A 59 4.39 -6.03 0.59
CA ALA A 59 4.77 -4.71 0.10
C ALA A 59 3.65 -3.71 0.35
N ARG A 60 4.00 -2.52 0.86
CA ARG A 60 3.07 -1.39 1.06
C ARG A 60 3.23 -0.39 -0.06
N LEU A 61 2.13 -0.07 -0.72
CA LEU A 61 2.04 0.83 -1.85
C LEU A 61 1.24 2.05 -1.41
N TYR A 62 1.91 3.21 -1.31
CA TYR A 62 1.30 4.44 -0.80
C TYR A 62 0.90 5.33 -1.97
N PHE A 63 -0.37 5.68 -2.02
CA PHE A 63 -0.97 6.47 -3.08
C PHE A 63 -1.42 7.84 -2.57
N SER A 64 -1.36 8.81 -3.47
CA SER A 64 -1.88 10.16 -3.28
C SER A 64 -3.01 10.42 -4.26
N THR A 65 -3.97 11.23 -3.83
CA THR A 65 -5.06 11.77 -4.65
C THR A 65 -5.05 13.29 -4.53
N GLY A 66 -5.57 13.98 -5.54
CA GLY A 66 -5.75 15.42 -5.48
C GLY A 66 -6.54 15.95 -6.66
N SER A 67 -6.76 17.26 -6.66
CA SER A 67 -7.34 18.02 -7.76
C SER A 67 -6.25 18.78 -8.52
N GLY A 68 -6.43 19.00 -9.83
CA GLY A 68 -5.47 19.74 -10.64
C GLY A 68 -5.33 21.24 -10.30
N ASP A 69 -6.31 21.83 -9.62
CA ASP A 69 -6.35 23.27 -9.34
C ASP A 69 -6.09 23.58 -7.86
N ALA A 70 -4.84 23.95 -7.55
CA ALA A 70 -4.42 24.32 -6.18
C ALA A 70 -4.99 25.66 -5.67
N ASN A 71 -5.59 26.48 -6.54
CA ASN A 71 -6.03 27.84 -6.23
C ASN A 71 -7.52 27.94 -5.85
N GLN A 72 -8.26 26.83 -5.80
CA GLN A 72 -9.69 26.83 -5.46
C GLN A 72 -9.89 26.42 -4.00
N SER A 73 -10.36 27.36 -3.18
CA SER A 73 -10.74 27.11 -1.79
C SER A 73 -12.00 26.23 -1.73
N GLY A 74 -11.88 24.95 -1.37
CA GLY A 74 -13.00 24.04 -1.14
C GLY A 74 -12.62 22.55 -1.22
N SER A 75 -13.53 21.66 -0.79
CA SER A 75 -13.38 20.21 -0.97
C SER A 75 -13.52 19.85 -2.45
N GLN A 76 -12.43 19.95 -3.19
CA GLN A 76 -12.39 19.66 -4.62
C GLN A 76 -12.47 18.15 -4.87
N ARG A 77 -13.15 17.80 -5.96
CA ARG A 77 -13.24 16.41 -6.39
C ARG A 77 -11.86 15.90 -6.83
N PRO A 78 -11.36 14.78 -6.30
CA PRO A 78 -10.11 14.19 -6.77
C PRO A 78 -10.18 13.85 -8.27
N GLN A 79 -9.05 13.93 -8.96
CA GLN A 79 -8.94 13.65 -10.39
C GLN A 79 -7.92 12.54 -10.72
N TYR A 80 -7.00 12.25 -9.80
CA TYR A 80 -5.97 11.23 -9.98
C TYR A 80 -5.79 10.36 -8.73
N LEU A 81 -5.15 9.22 -8.92
CA LEU A 81 -4.61 8.36 -7.86
C LEU A 81 -3.24 7.87 -8.32
N THR A 82 -2.18 8.30 -7.64
CA THR A 82 -0.80 8.12 -8.09
C THR A 82 0.02 7.41 -7.01
N LEU A 83 0.79 6.40 -7.40
CA LEU A 83 1.72 5.70 -6.51
C LEU A 83 2.93 6.59 -6.22
N LEU A 84 3.14 6.98 -4.96
CA LEU A 84 4.27 7.82 -4.54
C LEU A 84 5.40 7.02 -3.92
N HIS A 85 5.06 6.04 -3.08
CA HIS A 85 6.06 5.27 -2.35
C HIS A 85 5.74 3.77 -2.34
N VAL A 86 6.81 2.99 -2.35
CA VAL A 86 6.79 1.54 -2.16
C VAL A 86 7.68 1.20 -0.98
N ARG A 87 7.15 0.49 0.01
CA ARG A 87 7.93 0.01 1.16
C ARG A 87 7.82 -1.50 1.27
N MET A 88 8.96 -2.17 1.08
CA MET A 88 9.06 -3.60 1.34
C MET A 88 9.01 -3.90 2.83
N PRO A 89 8.50 -5.08 3.23
CA PRO A 89 8.67 -5.54 4.60
C PRO A 89 10.16 -5.92 4.85
N PRO A 90 10.56 -6.10 6.11
CA PRO A 90 11.87 -6.67 6.44
C PRO A 90 12.11 -7.99 5.69
N GLY A 91 13.38 -8.31 5.41
CA GLY A 91 13.75 -9.54 4.68
C GLY A 91 13.93 -9.38 3.16
N PHE A 92 13.68 -8.20 2.59
CA PHE A 92 13.77 -7.93 1.14
C PHE A 92 15.06 -7.22 0.70
N THR A 93 16.02 -7.01 1.61
CA THR A 93 17.37 -6.54 1.27
C THR A 93 18.30 -7.74 1.07
N SER A 94 19.32 -7.58 0.24
CA SER A 94 20.25 -8.67 -0.16
C SER A 94 20.96 -9.37 1.00
N ASN A 95 21.12 -8.69 2.15
CA ASN A 95 21.84 -9.19 3.32
C ASN A 95 20.92 -9.41 4.53
N ALA A 96 19.60 -9.53 4.33
CA ALA A 96 18.68 -9.66 5.45
C ALA A 96 18.81 -11.03 6.12
N SER A 97 19.15 -11.03 7.41
CA SER A 97 19.04 -12.21 8.29
C SER A 97 17.61 -12.43 8.81
N VAL A 98 16.73 -11.45 8.60
CA VAL A 98 15.34 -11.46 9.06
C VAL A 98 14.47 -12.21 8.06
N LEU A 99 13.53 -13.01 8.57
CA LEU A 99 12.53 -13.69 7.76
C LEU A 99 11.71 -12.69 6.92
N LYS A 100 11.16 -13.17 5.81
CA LYS A 100 10.20 -12.43 4.97
C LYS A 100 8.78 -12.95 5.19
N PRO A 101 7.76 -12.08 5.20
CA PRO A 101 6.38 -12.53 5.11
C PRO A 101 6.18 -13.40 3.88
N LYS A 102 5.50 -14.53 4.03
CA LYS A 102 5.17 -15.43 2.92
C LYS A 102 3.65 -15.52 2.85
N HIS A 103 3.10 -15.23 1.67
CA HIS A 103 1.69 -15.46 1.40
C HIS A 103 0.74 -14.70 2.36
N VAL A 104 0.89 -13.38 2.43
CA VAL A 104 -0.06 -12.49 3.14
C VAL A 104 -1.42 -12.63 2.48
N HIS A 105 -2.44 -13.02 3.25
CA HIS A 105 -3.82 -13.15 2.76
C HIS A 105 -4.79 -12.19 3.43
N SER A 106 -4.39 -11.57 4.55
CA SER A 106 -5.15 -10.51 5.21
C SER A 106 -4.20 -9.47 5.78
N ALA A 107 -4.61 -8.21 5.75
CA ALA A 107 -3.85 -7.12 6.37
C ALA A 107 -4.77 -5.96 6.75
N VAL A 108 -4.39 -5.23 7.80
CA VAL A 108 -4.99 -3.95 8.18
C VAL A 108 -3.90 -2.93 8.43
N TYR A 109 -4.07 -1.74 7.86
CA TYR A 109 -3.19 -0.60 8.06
C TYR A 109 -3.97 0.53 8.72
N GLU A 110 -3.42 1.11 9.78
CA GLU A 110 -3.97 2.27 10.47
C GLU A 110 -2.86 3.07 11.16
N ASN A 111 -2.80 4.38 10.91
CA ASN A 111 -1.91 5.32 11.59
C ASN A 111 -0.45 4.85 11.68
N GLY A 112 0.15 4.52 10.54
CA GLY A 112 1.53 4.02 10.47
C GLY A 112 1.76 2.61 11.02
N SER A 113 0.72 1.90 11.48
CA SER A 113 0.78 0.54 11.97
C SER A 113 0.14 -0.43 10.97
N LEU A 114 0.79 -1.57 10.73
CA LEU A 114 0.36 -2.62 9.83
C LEU A 114 0.35 -3.95 10.57
N VAL A 115 -0.78 -4.64 10.51
CA VAL A 115 -0.90 -6.05 10.91
C VAL A 115 -1.17 -6.89 9.66
N MET A 116 -0.42 -7.98 9.49
CA MET A 116 -0.59 -8.93 8.38
C MET A 116 -0.75 -10.35 8.91
N VAL A 117 -1.62 -11.13 8.27
CA VAL A 117 -1.75 -12.58 8.48
C VAL A 117 -1.21 -13.30 7.26
N CYS A 118 -0.29 -14.22 7.50
CA CYS A 118 0.45 -14.98 6.51
C CYS A 118 0.14 -16.46 6.65
N SER A 119 -0.21 -17.12 5.54
CA SER A 119 -0.49 -18.54 5.55
C SER A 119 0.79 -19.34 5.79
N GLY A 120 0.70 -20.37 6.63
CA GLY A 120 1.75 -21.39 6.72
C GLY A 120 1.87 -22.19 5.42
N SER A 121 3.04 -22.78 5.19
CA SER A 121 3.26 -23.72 4.07
C SER A 121 3.42 -25.13 4.64
N GLY A 122 2.84 -26.14 4.00
CA GLY A 122 3.13 -27.54 4.34
C GLY A 122 2.69 -27.98 5.74
N GLY A 123 1.61 -27.40 6.29
CA GLY A 123 1.09 -27.73 7.62
C GLY A 123 1.63 -26.86 8.74
N GLU A 124 2.50 -25.90 8.43
CA GLU A 124 2.92 -24.86 9.37
C GLU A 124 1.72 -23.99 9.81
N ALA A 125 1.81 -23.45 11.03
CA ALA A 125 0.83 -22.51 11.55
C ALA A 125 0.84 -21.20 10.75
N GLU A 126 -0.29 -20.49 10.76
CA GLU A 126 -0.34 -19.12 10.28
C GLU A 126 0.54 -18.21 11.14
N THR A 127 1.11 -17.18 10.51
CA THR A 127 1.96 -16.22 11.21
C THR A 127 1.37 -14.82 11.14
N LEU A 128 1.49 -14.08 12.23
CA LEU A 128 1.05 -12.69 12.33
C LEU A 128 2.26 -11.77 12.38
N TRP A 129 2.25 -10.74 11.54
CA TRP A 129 3.31 -9.74 11.46
C TRP A 129 2.77 -8.37 11.86
N CYS A 130 3.43 -7.72 12.80
CA CYS A 130 3.14 -6.34 13.18
C CYS A 130 4.32 -5.44 12.82
N LEU A 131 4.06 -4.39 12.03
CA LEU A 131 5.02 -3.36 11.71
C LEU A 131 4.43 -2.02 12.14
N SER A 132 5.06 -1.34 13.10
CA SER A 132 4.66 0.00 13.51
C SER A 132 5.75 1.01 13.16
N ARG A 133 5.36 2.27 12.94
CA ARG A 133 6.30 3.39 12.85
C ARG A 133 6.99 3.55 14.21
N VAL A 134 8.30 3.81 14.19
CA VAL A 134 9.00 4.27 15.40
C VAL A 134 8.52 5.71 15.65
N MET A 135 7.84 5.96 16.75
CA MET A 135 7.60 7.34 17.20
C MET A 135 8.95 7.93 17.65
N PRO A 136 9.34 9.12 17.15
CA PRO A 136 10.48 9.84 17.70
C PRO A 136 10.25 10.29 19.14
#